data_AF-A0A8T1WPK1-F1
#
_entry.id   AF-A0A8T1WPK1-F1
#
_cell.length_a   1.000
_cell.length_b   1.000
_cell.length_c   1.000
_cell.angle_alpha   90.00
_cell.angle_beta   90.00
_cell.angle_gamma   90.00
#
_symmetry.space_group_name_H-M   'P 1'
#
loop_
_entity.id
_entity.type
_entity.pdbx_description
1 polymer ?
#
loop_
_entity_poly.entity_id
_entity_poly.type
_entity_poly.pdbx_seq_one_letter_code
_entity_poly.pdbx_strand_id
1 'polypeptide(L)'
;MHLAEAFQTCTKDGCDIFEAFPPDLRRQSRSQIISMVLATDLSGHLTHVNRLKSKLYALHPSDLSVCGEESSEAVLLVPEELVLQTVMMMADIGHAMKSFPLHLAWSERVSEEFFRQGDTERQFRLPISPLCDRNTGVERFEKNQIGFLEFVVLPLYTAARDVMPLTGFDDVIANVRANAAKWDQREQAKTSTSDKPRTLSCKKSSNSLIIPPTIQEGEPGEETEESTEIVVEVAIDPTVVSSEGR
;
A
#
# COMPACT_ATOMS: atom_id res chain seq x y z
N MET A 1 19.28 3.47 -1.99
CA MET A 1 19.82 2.83 -3.21
C MET A 1 19.23 3.37 -4.53
N HIS A 2 17.94 3.17 -4.85
CA HIS A 2 17.37 3.44 -6.19
C HIS A 2 17.67 4.84 -6.77
N LEU A 3 17.48 5.89 -5.96
CA LEU A 3 17.78 7.27 -6.37
C LEU A 3 19.26 7.47 -6.70
N ALA A 4 20.16 6.90 -5.89
CA ALA A 4 21.60 7.03 -6.09
C ALA A 4 22.01 6.40 -7.43
N GLU A 5 21.58 5.17 -7.70
CA GLU A 5 21.86 4.46 -8.95
C GLU A 5 21.28 5.17 -10.18
N ALA A 6 20.05 5.67 -10.09
CA ALA A 6 19.41 6.41 -11.17
C ALA A 6 20.19 7.68 -11.53
N PHE A 7 20.58 8.48 -10.53
CA PHE A 7 21.34 9.71 -10.77
C PHE A 7 22.81 9.47 -11.11
N GLN A 8 23.42 8.39 -10.61
CA GLN A 8 24.76 7.97 -11.02
C GLN A 8 24.75 7.51 -12.49
N THR A 9 23.69 6.88 -12.96
CA THR A 9 23.56 6.52 -14.37
C THR A 9 23.53 7.76 -15.27
N CYS A 10 22.92 8.85 -14.81
CA CYS A 10 22.90 10.11 -15.55
C CYS A 10 24.28 10.79 -15.68
N THR A 11 25.31 10.38 -14.93
CA THR A 11 26.67 10.93 -15.07
C THR A 11 27.50 10.22 -16.12
N LYS A 12 27.01 9.10 -16.67
CA LYS A 12 27.67 8.36 -17.75
C LYS A 12 27.52 9.11 -19.08
N ASP A 13 28.51 8.94 -19.96
CA ASP A 13 28.52 9.58 -21.28
C ASP A 13 27.25 9.21 -22.08
N GLY A 14 26.59 10.22 -22.64
CA GLY A 14 25.34 10.06 -23.40
C GLY A 14 24.10 9.63 -22.59
N CYS A 15 24.15 9.61 -21.26
CA CYS A 15 23.03 9.15 -20.41
C CYS A 15 22.29 10.27 -19.66
N ASP A 16 22.73 11.53 -19.77
CA ASP A 16 22.12 12.66 -19.06
C ASP A 16 20.85 13.17 -19.76
N ILE A 17 19.70 12.57 -19.43
CA ILE A 17 18.40 13.00 -19.98
C ILE A 17 17.98 14.42 -19.57
N PHE A 18 18.68 15.03 -18.60
CA PHE A 18 18.41 16.38 -18.11
C PHE A 18 19.44 17.41 -18.62
N GLU A 19 20.34 17.04 -19.54
CA GLU A 19 21.42 17.91 -20.03
C GLU A 19 20.89 19.25 -20.57
N ALA A 20 19.75 19.21 -21.28
CA ALA A 20 19.13 20.39 -21.86
C ALA A 20 18.34 21.26 -20.85
N PHE A 21 18.21 20.84 -19.59
CA PHE A 21 17.43 21.58 -18.61
C PHE A 21 18.24 22.77 -18.05
N PRO A 22 17.60 23.95 -17.89
CA PRO A 22 18.19 25.03 -17.12
C PRO A 22 18.56 24.58 -15.69
N PRO A 23 19.61 25.14 -15.07
CA PRO A 23 20.10 24.70 -13.76
C PRO A 23 19.03 24.66 -12.67
N ASP A 24 18.12 25.64 -12.65
CA ASP A 24 17.04 25.72 -11.66
C ASP A 24 15.99 24.64 -11.87
N LEU A 25 15.58 24.40 -13.13
CA LEU A 25 14.64 23.33 -13.48
C LEU A 25 15.24 21.97 -13.13
N ARG A 26 16.51 21.74 -13.45
CA ARG A 26 17.21 20.50 -13.11
C ARG A 26 17.22 20.24 -11.60
N ARG A 27 17.46 21.28 -10.80
CA ARG A 27 17.43 21.19 -9.33
C ARG A 27 16.02 20.87 -8.82
N GLN A 28 15.00 21.54 -9.38
CA GLN A 28 13.60 21.30 -9.02
C GLN A 28 13.15 19.88 -9.39
N SER A 29 13.41 19.43 -10.62
CA SER A 29 13.10 18.07 -11.07
C SER A 29 13.79 17.03 -10.19
N ARG A 30 15.07 17.22 -9.85
CA ARG A 30 15.77 16.34 -8.92
C ARG A 30 15.07 16.28 -7.56
N SER A 31 14.67 17.42 -7.00
CA SER A 31 13.96 17.48 -5.72
C SER A 31 12.64 16.73 -5.76
N GLN A 32 11.84 16.93 -6.82
CA GLN A 32 10.55 16.26 -6.99
C GLN A 32 10.71 14.75 -7.19
N ILE A 33 11.68 14.30 -8.00
CA ILE A 33 11.96 12.87 -8.21
C ILE A 33 12.37 12.21 -6.89
N ILE A 34 13.26 12.84 -6.13
CA ILE A 34 13.65 12.33 -4.80
C ILE A 34 12.42 12.20 -3.91
N SER A 35 11.61 13.25 -3.82
CA SER A 35 10.40 13.26 -2.99
C SER A 35 9.41 12.16 -3.37
N MET A 36 9.14 11.95 -4.67
CA MET A 36 8.22 10.91 -5.14
C MET A 36 8.74 9.49 -4.88
N VAL A 37 10.04 9.23 -5.13
CA VAL A 37 10.63 7.90 -4.94
C VAL A 37 10.75 7.56 -3.45
N LEU A 38 11.05 8.52 -2.58
CA LEU A 38 11.05 8.27 -1.14
C LEU A 38 9.64 7.96 -0.61
N ALA A 39 8.59 8.52 -1.22
CA ALA A 39 7.22 8.23 -0.84
C ALA A 39 6.76 6.80 -1.19
N THR A 40 7.48 6.05 -2.04
CA THR A 40 7.14 4.65 -2.34
C THR A 40 7.58 3.68 -1.24
N ASP A 41 8.28 4.15 -0.21
CA ASP A 41 8.56 3.32 0.96
C ASP A 41 7.28 3.06 1.77
N LEU A 42 6.89 1.79 1.82
CA LEU A 42 5.70 1.34 2.55
C LEU A 42 5.79 1.61 4.07
N SER A 43 6.98 1.82 4.64
CA SER A 43 7.13 2.22 6.05
C SER A 43 6.42 3.55 6.36
N GLY A 44 6.40 4.46 5.38
CA GLY A 44 5.72 5.76 5.46
C GLY A 44 4.25 5.74 5.03
N HIS A 45 3.73 4.60 4.57
CA HIS A 45 2.41 4.51 3.92
C HIS A 45 1.28 5.04 4.80
N LEU A 46 1.19 4.56 6.04
CA LEU A 46 0.11 4.97 6.96
C LEU A 46 0.21 6.46 7.30
N THR A 47 1.43 6.96 7.52
CA THR A 47 1.68 8.39 7.73
C THR A 47 1.19 9.20 6.54
N HIS A 48 1.45 8.75 5.31
CA HIS A 48 0.99 9.40 4.09
C HIS A 48 -0.53 9.41 3.95
N VAL A 49 -1.19 8.27 4.18
CA VAL A 49 -2.66 8.16 4.18
C VAL A 49 -3.28 9.09 5.22
N ASN A 50 -2.69 9.19 6.42
CA ASN A 50 -3.16 10.11 7.45
C ASN A 50 -2.97 11.57 7.03
N ARG A 51 -1.87 11.93 6.37
CA ARG A 51 -1.67 13.27 5.80
C ARG A 51 -2.78 13.63 4.82
N LEU A 52 -3.18 12.70 3.94
CA LEU A 52 -4.32 12.91 3.01
C LEU A 52 -5.63 13.12 3.78
N LYS A 53 -5.95 12.25 4.75
CA LYS A 53 -7.16 12.39 5.57
C LYS A 53 -7.20 13.71 6.36
N SER A 54 -6.06 14.16 6.89
CA SER A 54 -5.98 15.45 7.57
C SER A 54 -6.29 16.63 6.65
N LYS A 55 -6.01 16.52 5.33
CA LYS A 55 -6.41 17.56 4.36
C LYS A 55 -7.92 17.64 4.20
N LEU A 56 -8.63 16.51 4.21
CA LEU A 56 -10.10 16.48 4.17
C LEU A 56 -10.72 17.26 5.34
N TYR A 57 -10.22 17.08 6.57
CA TYR A 57 -10.75 17.79 7.74
C TYR A 57 -10.44 19.29 7.77
N ALA A 58 -9.42 19.72 7.02
CA ALA A 58 -9.10 21.14 6.86
C ALA A 58 -9.99 21.83 5.81
N LEU A 59 -10.76 21.07 5.01
CA LEU A 59 -11.77 21.61 4.11
C LEU A 59 -12.98 22.07 4.95
N HIS A 60 -13.23 23.37 5.03
CA HIS A 60 -14.42 23.85 5.70
C HIS A 60 -15.68 23.52 4.87
N PRO A 61 -16.83 23.18 5.49
CA PRO A 61 -18.10 22.94 4.80
C PRO A 61 -18.57 24.10 3.90
N SER A 62 -18.14 25.32 4.23
CA SER A 62 -18.43 26.53 3.48
C SER A 62 -17.76 26.56 2.10
N ASP A 63 -16.57 25.95 1.97
CA ASP A 63 -15.78 25.91 0.73
C ASP A 63 -16.28 24.83 -0.25
N LEU A 64 -17.11 23.89 0.25
CA LEU A 64 -17.78 22.86 -0.54
C LEU A 64 -19.05 23.37 -1.26
N SER A 65 -19.57 24.55 -0.89
CA SER A 65 -20.85 25.09 -1.38
C SER A 65 -20.76 25.94 -2.66
N VAL A 66 -19.55 26.17 -3.18
CA VAL A 66 -19.31 26.89 -4.45
C VAL A 66 -18.82 25.91 -5.52
N CYS A 67 -19.56 24.82 -5.73
CA CYS A 67 -19.33 23.90 -6.83
C CYS A 67 -20.51 23.99 -7.81
N GLY A 68 -20.75 25.19 -8.33
CA GLY A 68 -21.38 25.36 -9.64
C GLY A 68 -20.37 25.02 -10.73
N GLU A 69 -20.85 24.51 -11.86
CA GLU A 69 -20.12 23.79 -12.95
C GLU A 69 -18.92 24.51 -13.60
N GLU A 70 -18.46 25.67 -13.09
CA GLU A 70 -17.50 26.57 -13.73
C GLU A 70 -16.40 27.09 -12.79
N SER A 71 -16.07 26.39 -11.69
CA SER A 71 -14.92 26.79 -10.86
C SER A 71 -13.91 25.65 -10.66
N SER A 72 -12.89 25.64 -11.53
CA SER A 72 -11.65 24.86 -11.39
C SER A 72 -10.79 25.25 -10.17
N GLU A 73 -11.33 26.03 -9.23
CA GLU A 73 -10.60 26.61 -8.11
C GLU A 73 -10.65 25.75 -6.82
N ALA A 74 -11.48 24.69 -6.81
CA ALA A 74 -11.42 23.63 -5.78
C ALA A 74 -10.14 22.76 -5.88
N VAL A 75 -9.33 22.97 -6.92
CA VAL A 75 -8.14 22.15 -7.29
C VAL A 75 -6.94 22.32 -6.34
N LEU A 76 -6.95 23.23 -5.37
CA LEU A 76 -5.69 23.67 -4.72
C LEU A 76 -5.58 23.54 -3.19
N LEU A 77 -6.36 22.67 -2.55
CA LEU A 77 -6.22 22.45 -1.10
C LEU A 77 -5.18 21.36 -0.74
N VAL A 78 -4.75 20.59 -1.73
CA VAL A 78 -3.67 19.59 -1.59
C VAL A 78 -2.40 20.12 -2.26
N PRO A 79 -1.26 20.21 -1.54
CA PRO A 79 0.01 20.60 -2.13
C PRO A 79 0.39 19.70 -3.32
N GLU A 80 0.90 20.29 -4.40
CA GLU A 80 1.30 19.58 -5.63
C GLU A 80 2.23 18.40 -5.32
N GLU A 81 3.19 18.58 -4.40
CA GLU A 81 4.08 17.51 -3.96
C GLU A 81 3.32 16.31 -3.37
N LEU A 82 2.29 16.55 -2.55
CA LEU A 82 1.47 15.49 -1.95
C LEU A 82 0.64 14.77 -3.01
N VAL A 83 0.14 15.49 -4.03
CA VAL A 83 -0.53 14.88 -5.19
C VAL A 83 0.43 13.96 -5.93
N LEU A 84 1.62 14.44 -6.28
CA LEU A 84 2.63 13.68 -7.02
C LEU A 84 3.11 12.43 -6.27
N GLN A 85 3.39 12.56 -4.96
CA GLN A 85 3.72 11.43 -4.09
C GLN A 85 2.59 10.39 -4.09
N THR A 86 1.34 10.84 -3.94
CA THR A 86 0.18 9.93 -3.90
C THR A 86 -0.03 9.21 -5.22
N VAL A 87 0.12 9.91 -6.35
CA VAL A 87 0.06 9.28 -7.69
C VAL A 87 1.16 8.23 -7.85
N MET A 88 2.39 8.53 -7.42
CA MET A 88 3.49 7.57 -7.48
C MET A 88 3.21 6.32 -6.64
N MET A 89 2.74 6.49 -5.39
CA MET A 89 2.36 5.37 -4.53
C MET A 89 1.22 4.54 -5.13
N MET A 90 0.17 5.18 -5.65
CA MET A 90 -0.93 4.48 -6.31
C MET A 90 -0.47 3.68 -7.53
N ALA A 91 0.47 4.21 -8.30
CA ALA A 91 1.05 3.53 -9.45
C ALA A 91 1.86 2.29 -9.02
N ASP A 92 2.64 2.39 -7.95
CA ASP A 92 3.49 1.31 -7.42
C ASP A 92 2.66 0.08 -7.01
N ILE A 93 1.55 0.30 -6.29
CA ILE A 93 0.57 -0.76 -5.95
C ILE A 93 -0.56 -0.89 -6.98
N GLY A 94 -0.38 -0.35 -8.19
CA GLY A 94 -1.40 -0.23 -9.22
C GLY A 94 -1.85 -1.56 -9.83
N HIS A 95 -1.18 -2.68 -9.54
CA HIS A 95 -1.68 -4.00 -9.93
C HIS A 95 -3.01 -4.35 -9.23
N ALA A 96 -3.28 -3.78 -8.04
CA ALA A 96 -4.51 -3.98 -7.28
C ALA A 96 -5.77 -3.46 -8.00
N MET A 97 -5.62 -2.42 -8.82
CA MET A 97 -6.71 -1.81 -9.59
C MET A 97 -6.93 -2.45 -10.96
N LYS A 98 -6.12 -3.44 -11.36
CA LYS A 98 -6.31 -4.12 -12.65
C LYS A 98 -7.41 -5.18 -12.57
N SER A 99 -7.85 -5.66 -13.74
CA SER A 99 -8.74 -6.83 -13.81
C SER A 99 -8.13 -8.02 -13.06
N PHE A 100 -8.97 -8.83 -12.41
CA PHE A 100 -8.50 -9.95 -11.58
C PHE A 100 -7.42 -10.85 -12.21
N PRO A 101 -7.45 -11.23 -13.51
CA PRO A 101 -6.38 -12.05 -14.10
C PRO A 101 -5.00 -11.38 -14.06
N LEU A 102 -4.94 -10.07 -14.29
CA LEU A 102 -3.70 -9.30 -14.21
C LEU A 102 -3.27 -9.12 -12.76
N HIS A 103 -4.22 -8.80 -11.87
CA HIS A 103 -3.96 -8.66 -10.45
C HIS A 103 -3.36 -9.96 -9.87
N LEU A 104 -4.00 -11.10 -10.16
CA LEU A 104 -3.54 -12.44 -9.80
C LEU A 104 -2.10 -12.71 -10.26
N ALA A 105 -1.81 -12.46 -11.54
CA ALA A 105 -0.48 -12.72 -12.10
C ALA A 105 0.62 -11.87 -11.42
N TRP A 106 0.33 -10.63 -11.03
CA TRP A 106 1.26 -9.79 -10.27
C TRP A 106 1.39 -10.23 -8.82
N SER A 107 0.28 -10.57 -8.16
CA SER A 107 0.28 -11.09 -6.78
C SER A 107 1.10 -12.37 -6.64
N GLU A 108 0.99 -13.29 -7.61
CA GLU A 108 1.81 -14.52 -7.66
C GLU A 108 3.30 -14.21 -7.82
N ARG A 109 3.67 -13.23 -8.66
CA ARG A 109 5.07 -12.82 -8.84
C ARG A 109 5.67 -12.22 -7.58
N VAL A 110 4.94 -11.32 -6.92
CA VAL A 110 5.38 -10.69 -5.66
C VAL A 110 5.53 -11.75 -4.56
N SER A 111 4.58 -12.68 -4.45
CA SER A 111 4.68 -13.76 -3.44
C SER A 111 5.83 -14.72 -3.72
N GLU A 112 6.08 -15.06 -5.00
CA GLU A 112 7.26 -15.86 -5.35
C GLU A 112 8.58 -15.14 -5.02
N GLU A 113 8.64 -13.81 -5.18
CA GLU A 113 9.80 -13.01 -4.75
C GLU A 113 10.00 -13.09 -3.23
N PHE A 114 8.95 -12.88 -2.43
CA PHE A 114 9.01 -13.05 -0.97
C PHE A 114 9.44 -14.45 -0.55
N PHE A 115 8.95 -15.49 -1.24
CA PHE A 115 9.33 -16.86 -0.95
C PHE A 115 10.81 -17.14 -1.23
N ARG A 116 11.38 -16.54 -2.28
CA ARG A 116 12.83 -16.63 -2.54
C ARG A 116 13.66 -15.92 -1.47
N GLN A 117 13.18 -14.79 -0.96
CA GLN A 117 13.81 -14.14 0.19
C GLN A 117 13.78 -15.07 1.41
N GLY A 118 12.63 -15.66 1.73
CA GLY A 118 12.51 -16.57 2.89
C GLY A 118 13.34 -17.84 2.78
N ASP A 119 13.52 -18.38 1.57
CA ASP A 119 14.43 -19.50 1.34
C ASP A 119 15.89 -19.10 1.58
N THR A 120 16.26 -17.88 1.17
CA THR A 120 17.59 -17.32 1.39
C THR A 120 17.83 -17.09 2.88
N GLU A 121 16.88 -16.48 3.59
CA GLU A 121 16.93 -16.30 5.05
C GLU A 121 17.10 -17.65 5.76
N ARG A 122 16.33 -18.67 5.35
CA ARG A 122 16.46 -20.04 5.88
C ARG A 122 17.84 -20.64 5.62
N GLN A 123 18.40 -20.46 4.43
CA GLN A 123 19.73 -20.94 4.08
C GLN A 123 20.81 -20.33 4.98
N PHE A 124 20.69 -19.03 5.27
CA PHE A 124 21.59 -18.31 6.17
C PHE A 124 21.23 -18.44 7.66
N ARG A 125 20.21 -19.24 8.00
CA ARG A 125 19.70 -19.44 9.37
C ARG A 125 19.26 -18.14 10.06
N LEU A 126 18.75 -17.21 9.27
CA LEU A 126 18.11 -15.99 9.75
C LEU A 126 16.64 -16.28 10.11
N PRO A 127 16.03 -15.47 11.00
CA PRO A 127 14.58 -15.46 11.15
C PRO A 127 13.92 -15.19 9.80
N ILE A 128 12.95 -16.00 9.41
CA ILE A 128 12.23 -15.79 8.15
C ILE A 128 11.30 -14.60 8.31
N SER A 129 11.42 -13.64 7.39
CA SER A 129 10.63 -12.42 7.37
C SER A 129 9.14 -12.73 7.21
N PRO A 130 8.25 -11.86 7.72
CA PRO A 130 6.82 -11.96 7.50
C PRO A 130 6.48 -12.15 6.01
N LEU A 131 5.48 -12.99 5.72
CA LEU A 131 5.03 -13.35 4.37
C LEU A 131 6.03 -14.15 3.52
N CYS A 132 7.29 -14.28 3.95
CA CYS A 132 8.36 -14.89 3.15
C CYS A 132 8.47 -16.42 3.31
N ASP A 133 7.82 -17.01 4.32
CA ASP A 133 7.83 -18.47 4.47
C ASP A 133 6.84 -19.16 3.53
N ARG A 134 7.33 -19.79 2.46
CA ARG A 134 6.49 -20.55 1.52
C ARG A 134 5.75 -21.73 2.16
N ASN A 135 6.23 -22.27 3.28
CA ASN A 135 5.58 -23.42 3.93
C ASN A 135 4.24 -23.04 4.57
N THR A 136 4.11 -21.79 5.02
CA THR A 136 2.88 -21.25 5.64
C THR A 136 2.17 -20.26 4.72
N GLY A 137 2.91 -19.57 3.85
CA GLY A 137 2.41 -18.55 2.94
C GLY A 137 1.51 -19.08 1.83
N VAL A 138 1.74 -20.31 1.34
CA VAL A 138 0.89 -20.92 0.29
C VAL A 138 -0.55 -21.16 0.78
N GLU A 139 -0.71 -21.54 2.05
CA GLU A 139 -2.04 -21.73 2.65
C GLU A 139 -2.74 -20.40 2.96
N ARG A 140 -1.97 -19.34 3.21
CA ARG A 140 -2.50 -18.02 3.59
C ARG A 140 -2.56 -17.03 2.43
N PHE A 141 -2.20 -17.45 1.22
CA PHE A 141 -2.02 -16.56 0.08
C PHE A 141 -3.24 -15.68 -0.17
N GLU A 142 -4.45 -16.25 -0.24
CA GLU A 142 -5.71 -15.53 -0.45
C GLU A 142 -5.98 -14.53 0.69
N LYS A 143 -5.81 -14.94 1.94
CA LYS A 143 -5.99 -14.06 3.11
C LYS A 143 -5.02 -12.88 3.09
N ASN A 144 -3.77 -13.13 2.71
CA ASN A 144 -2.75 -12.09 2.58
C ASN A 144 -3.14 -11.10 1.48
N GLN A 145 -3.67 -11.56 0.35
CA GLN A 145 -4.16 -10.68 -0.71
C GLN A 145 -5.38 -9.86 -0.28
N ILE A 146 -6.36 -10.46 0.41
CA ILE A 146 -7.53 -9.75 0.96
C ILE A 146 -7.06 -8.63 1.88
N GLY A 147 -6.20 -8.94 2.85
CA GLY A 147 -5.75 -7.95 3.80
C GLY A 147 -4.84 -6.88 3.18
N PHE A 148 -4.04 -7.20 2.15
CA PHE A 148 -3.32 -6.17 1.38
C PHE A 148 -4.31 -5.18 0.72
N LEU A 149 -5.35 -5.67 0.07
CA LEU A 149 -6.37 -4.82 -0.56
C LEU A 149 -7.13 -3.98 0.47
N GLU A 150 -7.52 -4.57 1.60
CA GLU A 150 -8.32 -3.92 2.64
C GLU A 150 -7.55 -2.91 3.50
N PHE A 151 -6.30 -3.22 3.84
CA PHE A 151 -5.53 -2.43 4.82
C PHE A 151 -4.46 -1.53 4.18
N VAL A 152 -4.04 -1.80 2.94
CA VAL A 152 -3.03 -0.99 2.24
C VAL A 152 -3.66 -0.22 1.10
N VAL A 153 -4.32 -0.92 0.18
CA VAL A 153 -4.82 -0.32 -1.07
C VAL A 153 -6.05 0.56 -0.83
N LEU A 154 -7.15 0.00 -0.30
CA LEU A 154 -8.40 0.73 -0.14
C LEU A 154 -8.26 2.01 0.72
N PRO A 155 -7.50 2.05 1.82
CA PRO A 155 -7.31 3.27 2.59
C PRO A 155 -6.61 4.38 1.82
N LEU A 156 -5.60 4.06 0.98
CA LEU A 156 -4.92 5.04 0.15
C LEU A 156 -5.87 5.62 -0.89
N TYR A 157 -6.54 4.75 -1.66
CA TYR A 157 -7.42 5.20 -2.75
C TYR A 157 -8.65 5.95 -2.24
N THR A 158 -9.20 5.57 -1.08
CA THR A 158 -10.33 6.28 -0.46
C THR A 158 -9.89 7.66 0.02
N ALA A 159 -8.74 7.76 0.71
CA ALA A 159 -8.22 9.05 1.16
C ALA A 159 -7.86 9.96 -0.02
N ALA A 160 -7.30 9.40 -1.09
CA ALA A 160 -6.99 10.12 -2.32
C ALA A 160 -8.24 10.66 -3.02
N ARG A 161 -9.29 9.84 -3.18
CA ARG A 161 -10.58 10.24 -3.75
C ARG A 161 -11.15 11.48 -3.07
N ASP A 162 -11.05 11.54 -1.75
CA ASP A 162 -11.71 12.59 -0.96
C ASP A 162 -11.03 13.95 -1.07
N VAL A 163 -9.77 14.01 -1.53
CA VAL A 163 -8.97 15.25 -1.53
C VAL A 163 -8.30 15.59 -2.86
N MET A 164 -8.10 14.62 -3.76
CA MET A 164 -7.42 14.85 -5.04
C MET A 164 -8.41 15.29 -6.13
N PRO A 165 -8.01 16.23 -7.00
CA PRO A 165 -8.83 16.70 -8.12
C PRO A 165 -8.78 15.73 -9.32
N LEU A 166 -8.88 14.42 -9.08
CA LEU A 166 -8.89 13.40 -10.12
C LEU A 166 -10.23 12.66 -10.14
N THR A 167 -10.69 12.29 -11.33
CA THR A 167 -11.95 11.56 -11.54
C THR A 167 -11.70 10.05 -11.68
N GLY A 168 -12.73 9.23 -11.49
CA GLY A 168 -12.68 7.78 -11.76
C GLY A 168 -12.22 6.93 -10.57
N PHE A 169 -12.01 7.52 -9.40
CA PHE A 169 -11.68 6.78 -8.18
C PHE A 169 -12.75 5.76 -7.79
N ASP A 170 -14.04 6.07 -7.95
CA ASP A 170 -15.11 5.16 -7.54
C ASP A 170 -15.10 3.86 -8.35
N ASP A 171 -14.85 3.93 -9.66
CA ASP A 171 -14.70 2.75 -10.52
C ASP A 171 -13.49 1.91 -10.10
N VAL A 172 -12.37 2.57 -9.81
CA VAL A 172 -11.14 1.91 -9.35
C VAL A 172 -11.35 1.22 -8.00
N ILE A 173 -11.95 1.92 -7.03
CA ILE A 173 -12.26 1.39 -5.69
C ILE A 173 -13.24 0.21 -5.80
N ALA A 174 -14.26 0.33 -6.65
CA ALA A 174 -15.20 -0.76 -6.92
C ALA A 174 -14.48 -2.00 -7.48
N ASN A 175 -13.54 -1.82 -8.40
CA ASN A 175 -12.76 -2.93 -8.94
C ASN A 175 -11.81 -3.56 -7.90
N VAL A 176 -11.18 -2.76 -7.03
CA VAL A 176 -10.36 -3.26 -5.92
C VAL A 176 -11.21 -4.12 -4.96
N ARG A 177 -12.42 -3.67 -4.61
CA ARG A 177 -13.38 -4.44 -3.81
C ARG A 177 -13.81 -5.73 -4.52
N ALA A 178 -14.04 -5.67 -5.83
CA ALA A 178 -14.37 -6.86 -6.62
C ALA A 178 -13.22 -7.89 -6.64
N ASN A 179 -11.96 -7.43 -6.68
CA ASN A 179 -10.79 -8.29 -6.56
C ASN A 179 -10.72 -8.94 -5.16
N ALA A 180 -10.97 -8.18 -4.09
CA ALA A 180 -11.02 -8.72 -2.73
C ALA A 180 -12.11 -9.80 -2.58
N ALA A 181 -13.31 -9.56 -3.12
CA ALA A 181 -14.39 -10.55 -3.12
C ALA A 181 -14.03 -11.83 -3.90
N LYS A 182 -13.29 -11.73 -5.00
CA LYS A 182 -12.81 -12.91 -5.73
C LYS A 182 -11.77 -13.71 -4.94
N TRP A 183 -10.91 -13.05 -4.17
CA TRP A 183 -9.99 -13.74 -3.27
C TRP A 183 -10.73 -14.46 -2.14
N ASP A 184 -11.74 -13.82 -1.56
CA ASP A 184 -12.59 -14.42 -0.52
C ASP A 184 -13.33 -15.67 -1.04
N GLN A 185 -13.88 -15.62 -2.26
CA GLN A 185 -14.47 -16.79 -2.91
C GLN A 185 -13.47 -17.94 -3.08
N ARG A 186 -12.21 -17.64 -3.45
CA ARG A 186 -11.15 -18.64 -3.59
C ARG A 186 -10.76 -19.25 -2.24
N GLU A 187 -10.70 -18.45 -1.18
CA GLU A 187 -10.44 -18.92 0.18
C GLU A 187 -11.54 -19.88 0.68
N GLN A 188 -12.80 -19.53 0.43
CA GLN A 188 -13.95 -20.38 0.77
C GLN A 188 -13.98 -21.69 -0.04
N ALA A 189 -13.55 -21.66 -1.31
CA ALA A 189 -13.42 -22.86 -2.13
C ALA A 189 -12.33 -23.83 -1.62
N LYS A 190 -11.23 -23.30 -1.05
CA LYS A 190 -10.18 -24.11 -0.43
C LYS A 190 -10.67 -24.83 0.81
N THR A 191 -11.41 -24.14 1.67
CA THR A 191 -11.91 -24.70 2.94
C THR A 191 -12.99 -25.78 2.72
N SER A 192 -13.88 -25.60 1.75
CA SER A 192 -14.93 -26.58 1.40
C SER A 192 -14.42 -27.88 0.77
N THR A 193 -13.22 -27.88 0.17
CA THR A 193 -12.61 -29.08 -0.44
C THR A 193 -11.85 -29.95 0.58
N SER A 194 -11.65 -29.46 1.82
CA SER A 194 -10.80 -30.07 2.85
C SER A 194 -11.56 -30.91 3.92
N ASP A 195 -12.87 -31.17 3.78
CA ASP A 195 -13.67 -31.75 4.88
C ASP A 195 -13.39 -33.24 5.16
N LYS A 196 -12.58 -33.50 6.20
CA LYS A 196 -12.81 -34.59 7.18
C LYS A 196 -13.42 -33.96 8.45
N PRO A 197 -14.31 -34.66 9.18
CA PRO A 197 -15.18 -34.01 10.14
C PRO A 197 -14.44 -33.67 11.44
N ARG A 198 -14.35 -32.38 11.80
CA ARG A 198 -14.11 -31.95 13.20
C ARG A 198 -14.86 -30.67 13.57
N THR A 199 -15.72 -30.85 14.58
CA THR A 199 -16.19 -29.92 15.63
C THR A 199 -15.94 -28.41 15.45
N LEU A 200 -17.07 -27.70 15.35
CA LEU A 200 -17.21 -26.24 15.44
C LEU A 200 -16.56 -25.67 16.70
N SER A 201 -15.48 -24.91 16.53
CA SER A 201 -15.05 -23.90 17.49
C SER A 201 -14.78 -22.62 16.72
N CYS A 202 -15.73 -21.68 16.80
CA CYS A 202 -15.58 -20.34 16.25
C CYS A 202 -14.55 -19.58 17.10
N LYS A 203 -13.34 -19.42 16.58
CA LYS A 203 -12.38 -18.43 17.07
C LYS A 203 -12.26 -17.34 16.01
N LYS A 204 -12.64 -16.12 16.38
CA LYS A 204 -12.33 -14.92 15.58
C LYS A 204 -10.81 -14.82 15.47
N SER A 205 -10.28 -15.03 14.27
CA SER A 205 -8.85 -14.86 13.98
C SER A 205 -8.60 -13.37 13.74
N SER A 206 -7.84 -12.75 14.63
CA SER A 206 -7.21 -11.45 14.41
C SER A 206 -6.19 -11.60 13.28
N ASN A 207 -6.50 -11.06 12.10
CA ASN A 207 -5.56 -11.02 10.99
C ASN A 207 -4.81 -9.68 11.05
N SER A 208 -3.56 -9.68 11.49
CA SER A 208 -2.63 -8.58 11.21
C SER A 208 -1.89 -8.90 9.92
N LEU A 209 -1.92 -7.97 8.95
CA LEU A 209 -0.91 -7.98 7.89
C LEU A 209 0.32 -7.30 8.47
N ILE A 210 1.38 -8.08 8.69
CA ILE A 210 2.70 -7.51 8.93
C ILE A 210 3.32 -7.29 7.56
N ILE A 211 3.33 -6.03 7.11
CA ILE A 211 4.11 -5.63 5.95
C ILE A 211 5.58 -5.78 6.39
N PRO A 212 6.40 -6.64 5.77
CA PRO A 212 7.79 -6.74 6.14
C PRO A 212 8.47 -5.38 5.90
N PRO A 213 9.30 -4.89 6.84
CA PRO A 213 10.12 -3.71 6.57
C PRO A 213 11.04 -4.02 5.38
N THR A 214 11.12 -3.09 4.44
CA THR A 214 12.11 -3.15 3.36
C THR A 214 13.50 -3.28 3.98
N ILE A 215 14.29 -4.24 3.51
CA ILE A 215 15.67 -4.48 3.96
C ILE A 215 16.43 -3.15 3.96
N GLN A 216 16.81 -2.68 5.15
CA GLN A 216 17.78 -1.58 5.25
C GLN A 216 19.12 -2.12 4.77
N GLU A 217 19.59 -1.64 3.61
CA GLU A 217 20.99 -1.78 3.25
C GLU A 217 21.80 -1.01 4.30
N GLY A 218 22.49 -1.74 5.17
CA GLY A 218 23.20 -1.17 6.31
C GLY A 218 24.33 -0.24 5.88
N GLU A 219 24.32 0.98 6.41
CA GLU A 219 25.54 1.78 6.54
C GLU A 219 26.40 1.22 7.68
N PRO A 220 27.73 1.22 7.57
CA PRO A 220 28.60 0.70 8.60
C PRO A 220 28.79 1.74 9.72
N GLY A 221 28.16 1.53 10.87
CA GLY A 221 28.52 2.26 12.08
C GLY A 221 27.45 2.31 13.16
N GLU A 222 27.76 1.65 14.27
CA GLU A 222 27.17 1.76 15.61
C GLU A 222 25.77 1.16 15.83
N GLU A 223 25.80 0.02 16.54
CA GLU A 223 24.68 -0.63 17.22
C GLU A 223 24.07 0.30 18.27
N THR A 224 22.77 0.56 18.17
CA THR A 224 21.84 0.42 19.29
C THR A 224 20.44 0.07 18.77
N GLU A 225 19.92 -1.03 19.31
CA GLU A 225 18.63 -1.65 19.04
C GLU A 225 17.46 -0.72 19.41
N GLU A 226 16.52 -0.51 18.49
CA GLU A 226 15.07 -0.65 18.77
C GLU A 226 14.31 -0.68 17.43
N SER A 227 14.03 -1.88 16.93
CA SER A 227 13.13 -2.09 15.79
C SER A 227 11.73 -1.67 16.22
N THR A 228 11.24 -0.52 15.73
CA THR A 228 9.88 -0.07 16.02
C THR A 228 8.88 -0.93 15.24
N GLU A 229 8.34 -1.95 15.90
CA GLU A 229 7.20 -2.73 15.42
C GLU A 229 5.96 -1.84 15.37
N ILE A 230 5.38 -1.66 14.18
CA ILE A 230 4.06 -1.05 14.04
C ILE A 230 3.01 -2.16 14.21
N VAL A 231 2.55 -2.34 15.45
CA VAL A 231 1.39 -3.18 15.78
C VAL A 231 0.13 -2.30 15.72
N VAL A 232 -0.75 -2.53 14.75
CA VAL A 232 -2.08 -1.91 14.75
C VAL A 232 -3.02 -2.80 15.55
N GLU A 233 -3.16 -2.53 16.86
CA GLU A 233 -4.22 -3.12 17.68
C GLU A 233 -5.52 -2.33 17.51
N VAL A 234 -6.62 -3.00 17.15
CA VAL A 234 -7.95 -2.40 17.11
C VAL A 234 -8.74 -2.87 18.32
N ALA A 235 -9.00 -1.95 19.26
CA ALA A 235 -10.00 -2.16 20.31
C ALA A 235 -11.40 -2.12 19.70
N ILE A 236 -12.18 -3.20 19.88
CA ILE A 236 -13.60 -3.23 19.55
C ILE A 236 -14.37 -3.00 20.85
N ASP A 237 -15.07 -1.88 20.96
CA ASP A 237 -15.96 -1.55 22.07
C ASP A 237 -17.17 -2.50 22.08
N PRO A 238 -17.37 -3.33 23.13
CA PRO A 238 -18.43 -4.31 23.19
C PRO A 238 -19.68 -3.76 23.86
N THR A 239 -20.23 -2.64 23.40
CA THR A 239 -21.58 -2.18 23.74
C THR A 239 -22.11 -1.44 22.50
N VAL A 240 -23.02 -1.95 21.68
CA VAL A 240 -24.47 -2.06 21.92
C VAL A 240 -25.04 -3.04 20.89
N VAL A 241 -25.35 -4.26 21.32
CA VAL A 241 -26.37 -5.12 20.68
C VAL A 241 -27.25 -5.63 21.81
N SER A 242 -28.42 -5.03 21.98
CA SER A 242 -29.64 -5.72 22.47
C SER A 242 -30.83 -4.76 22.46
N SER A 243 -31.80 -4.97 21.56
CA SER A 243 -33.22 -5.12 21.90
C SER A 243 -34.12 -4.96 20.67
N GLU A 244 -34.34 -6.06 19.94
CA GLU A 244 -35.62 -6.30 19.26
C GLU A 244 -36.03 -7.74 19.54
N GLY A 245 -37.21 -7.91 20.15
CA GLY A 245 -37.70 -9.22 20.57
C GLY A 245 -38.98 -9.16 21.39
N ARG A 246 -40.07 -8.62 20.80
CA ARG A 246 -41.41 -9.21 20.80
C ARG A 246 -42.35 -8.45 19.85
#